data_AF-A0A6G1HNS9-F1
#
_entry.id   AF-A0A6G1HNS9-F1
#
_cell.length_a   1.000
_cell.length_b   1.000
_cell.length_c   1.000
_cell.angle_alpha   90.00
_cell.angle_beta   90.00
_cell.angle_gamma   90.00
#
_symmetry.space_group_name_H-M   'P 1'
#
loop_
_entity.id
_entity.type
_entity.pdbx_description
1 polymer ?
#
loop_
_entity_poly.entity_id
_entity_poly.type
_entity_poly.pdbx_seq_one_letter_code
_entity_poly.pdbx_strand_id
1 'polypeptide(L)'
;MSDADMGGFSQCNVDFVPASGSEPAHARFHGNISTDLPKDRPEIVRTGYAGWRTLDRKFTLFGKSLWDIDPYSYIALRVKSDGRKYFVNLQTDSIVPTDLHQHRLFTRKPGGWETVLISLNDFVRTNHGTVVEPQSEILRQKVKSVGISLVDRVPGPFDLCIERVWATNGLEEENAKDSDFALSGREGGRQADPKKPEKILI
;
A
#
# COMPACT_ATOMS: atom_id res chain seq x y z
N MET A 1 -13.21 2.48 -0.76
CA MET A 1 -13.87 2.63 -2.07
C MET A 1 -14.01 1.25 -2.68
N SER A 2 -15.16 0.96 -3.24
CA SER A 2 -15.41 -0.30 -3.96
C SER A 2 -16.29 -0.03 -5.18
N ASP A 3 -16.57 -1.06 -5.98
CA ASP A 3 -17.53 -0.93 -7.07
C ASP A 3 -18.94 -0.52 -6.59
N ALA A 4 -19.29 -0.71 -5.32
CA ALA A 4 -20.56 -0.26 -4.75
C ALA A 4 -20.77 1.26 -4.87
N ASP A 5 -19.70 2.04 -4.87
CA ASP A 5 -19.75 3.50 -5.10
C ASP A 5 -20.27 3.83 -6.51
N MET A 6 -20.18 2.88 -7.45
CA MET A 6 -20.70 2.99 -8.81
C MET A 6 -21.98 2.16 -9.02
N GLY A 7 -22.48 1.44 -8.01
CA GLY A 7 -23.66 0.57 -8.11
C GLY A 7 -23.37 -0.93 -8.22
N GLY A 8 -22.10 -1.34 -8.02
CA GLY A 8 -21.73 -2.75 -7.83
C GLY A 8 -22.14 -3.28 -6.45
N PHE A 9 -21.72 -4.52 -6.16
CA PHE A 9 -22.13 -5.25 -4.95
C PHE A 9 -20.95 -5.68 -4.05
N SER A 10 -19.72 -5.26 -4.38
CA SER A 10 -18.58 -5.50 -3.50
C SER A 10 -18.67 -4.64 -2.25
N GLN A 11 -18.12 -5.15 -1.15
CA GLN A 11 -18.06 -4.45 0.13
C GLN A 11 -16.60 -4.34 0.57
N CYS A 12 -16.23 -3.20 1.15
CA CYS A 12 -14.88 -3.00 1.69
C CYS A 12 -14.91 -2.12 2.93
N ASN A 13 -14.06 -2.44 3.90
CA ASN A 13 -13.87 -1.69 5.14
C ASN A 13 -12.38 -1.57 5.44
N VAL A 14 -12.00 -0.50 6.13
CA VAL A 14 -10.65 -0.31 6.67
C VAL A 14 -10.80 0.09 8.14
N ASP A 15 -10.42 -0.82 9.02
CA ASP A 15 -10.53 -0.62 10.47
C ASP A 15 -9.14 -0.53 11.10
N PHE A 16 -8.98 0.31 12.11
CA PHE A 16 -7.79 0.28 12.96
C PHE A 16 -7.95 -0.78 14.05
N VAL A 17 -6.98 -1.69 14.15
CA VAL A 17 -6.89 -2.72 15.17
C VAL A 17 -5.74 -2.36 16.11
N PRO A 18 -5.99 -2.14 17.42
CA PRO A 18 -4.93 -1.83 18.38
C PRO A 18 -4.01 -3.04 18.60
N ALA A 19 -2.80 -2.78 19.07
CA ALA A 19 -1.86 -3.84 19.41
C ALA A 19 -2.43 -4.75 20.51
N SER A 20 -2.18 -6.05 20.38
CA SER A 20 -2.48 -7.07 21.37
C SER A 20 -1.22 -7.88 21.68
N GLY A 21 -1.25 -8.74 22.70
CA GLY A 21 -0.08 -9.56 23.07
C GLY A 21 0.45 -10.48 21.95
N SER A 22 -0.37 -10.76 20.93
CA SER A 22 -0.01 -11.65 19.81
C SER A 22 0.09 -10.95 18.45
N GLU A 23 -0.39 -9.71 18.32
CA GLU A 23 -0.43 -9.00 17.04
C GLU A 23 -0.10 -7.50 17.20
N PRO A 24 0.67 -6.90 16.28
CA PRO A 24 0.97 -5.47 16.32
C PRO A 24 -0.28 -4.64 16.04
N ALA A 25 -0.25 -3.34 16.36
CA ALA A 25 -1.28 -2.42 15.91
C ALA A 25 -1.24 -2.31 14.38
N HIS A 26 -2.39 -2.39 13.72
CA HIS A 26 -2.45 -2.44 12.26
C HIS A 26 -3.78 -1.92 11.72
N ALA A 27 -3.79 -1.58 10.42
CA ALA A 27 -5.02 -1.40 9.66
C ALA A 27 -5.48 -2.75 9.09
N ARG A 28 -6.76 -3.07 9.19
CA ARG A 28 -7.37 -4.26 8.59
C ARG A 28 -8.24 -3.84 7.41
N PHE A 29 -7.81 -4.19 6.21
CA PHE A 29 -8.56 -3.99 4.97
C PHE A 29 -9.28 -5.28 4.61
N HIS A 30 -10.61 -5.30 4.79
CA HIS A 30 -11.41 -6.51 4.63
C HIS A 30 -12.76 -6.25 3.97
N GLY A 31 -13.39 -7.31 3.49
CA GLY A 31 -14.71 -7.22 2.86
C GLY A 31 -15.04 -8.44 2.01
N ASN A 32 -15.91 -8.25 1.03
CA ASN A 32 -16.36 -9.31 0.12
C ASN A 32 -16.45 -8.77 -1.31
N ILE A 33 -15.82 -9.46 -2.26
CA ILE A 33 -15.89 -9.12 -3.68
C ILE A 33 -17.11 -9.78 -4.31
N SER A 34 -17.86 -9.02 -5.10
CA SER A 34 -18.88 -9.54 -6.01
C SER A 34 -18.58 -9.12 -7.45
N THR A 35 -18.79 -10.03 -8.39
CA THR A 35 -18.68 -9.77 -9.84
C THR A 35 -20.05 -9.67 -10.51
N ASP A 36 -21.12 -9.66 -9.72
CA ASP A 36 -22.47 -9.51 -10.26
C ASP A 36 -22.64 -8.12 -10.87
N LEU A 37 -23.39 -8.06 -11.97
CA LEU A 37 -23.72 -6.80 -12.64
C LEU A 37 -25.12 -6.35 -12.23
N PRO A 38 -25.31 -5.06 -11.90
CA PRO A 38 -26.63 -4.53 -11.58
C PRO A 38 -27.56 -4.60 -12.80
N LYS A 39 -28.73 -5.22 -12.62
CA LYS A 39 -29.70 -5.45 -13.70
C LYS A 39 -30.33 -4.15 -14.23
N ASP A 40 -30.39 -3.14 -13.38
CA ASP A 40 -30.99 -1.83 -13.61
C ASP A 40 -30.00 -0.80 -14.18
N ARG A 41 -28.71 -1.15 -14.32
CA ARG A 41 -27.63 -0.25 -14.78
C ARG A 41 -26.74 -0.91 -15.84
N PRO A 42 -27.22 -1.05 -17.09
CA PRO A 42 -26.50 -1.75 -18.16
C PRO A 42 -25.18 -1.08 -18.59
N GLU A 43 -24.97 0.20 -18.25
CA GLU A 43 -23.72 0.92 -18.46
C GLU A 43 -22.56 0.39 -17.61
N ILE A 44 -22.86 -0.33 -16.52
CA ILE A 44 -21.87 -0.94 -15.64
C ILE A 44 -21.49 -2.30 -16.21
N VAL A 45 -20.39 -2.32 -16.96
CA VAL A 45 -19.88 -3.53 -17.63
C VAL A 45 -18.80 -4.27 -16.83
N ARG A 46 -18.29 -3.66 -15.75
CA ARG A 46 -17.16 -4.18 -14.96
C ARG A 46 -17.35 -3.89 -13.47
N THR A 47 -17.40 -4.95 -12.67
CA THR A 47 -17.41 -4.93 -11.20
C THR A 47 -16.28 -5.83 -10.65
N GLY A 48 -16.24 -6.05 -9.34
CA GLY A 48 -15.32 -6.90 -8.64
C GLY A 48 -14.05 -6.20 -8.17
N TYR A 49 -14.16 -4.99 -7.60
CA TYR A 49 -13.01 -4.31 -7.00
C TYR A 49 -13.29 -3.67 -5.64
N ALA A 50 -12.23 -3.59 -4.84
CA ALA A 50 -12.17 -2.86 -3.59
C ALA A 50 -10.80 -2.19 -3.43
N GLY A 51 -10.75 -1.08 -2.72
CA GLY A 51 -9.48 -0.43 -2.42
C GLY A 51 -9.61 0.76 -1.48
N TRP A 52 -8.46 1.19 -1.00
CA TRP A 52 -8.31 2.39 -0.19
C TRP A 52 -7.00 3.10 -0.56
N ARG A 53 -6.90 4.37 -0.22
CA ARG A 53 -5.65 5.14 -0.30
C ARG A 53 -5.55 6.11 0.88
N THR A 54 -4.33 6.48 1.24
CA THR A 54 -4.09 7.52 2.23
C THR A 54 -4.70 8.84 1.77
N LEU A 55 -5.12 9.66 2.73
CA LEU A 55 -5.59 11.01 2.43
C LEU A 55 -4.43 11.85 1.90
N ASP A 56 -4.71 12.67 0.89
CA ASP A 56 -3.76 13.70 0.44
C ASP A 56 -3.31 14.54 1.65
N ARG A 57 -2.01 14.79 1.77
CA ARG A 57 -1.49 15.64 2.85
C ARG A 57 -2.09 17.04 2.73
N LYS A 58 -2.39 17.65 3.87
CA LYS A 58 -3.00 18.98 3.95
C LYS A 58 -2.14 20.03 3.25
N PHE A 59 -2.80 21.04 2.68
CA PHE A 59 -2.13 22.23 2.18
C PHE A 59 -1.42 22.96 3.33
N THR A 60 -0.22 23.44 3.05
CA THR A 60 0.53 24.34 3.92
C THR A 60 0.56 25.74 3.31
N LEU A 61 1.06 26.75 4.05
CA LEU A 61 1.29 28.10 3.52
C LEU A 61 2.28 28.12 2.33
N PHE A 62 3.01 27.02 2.10
CA PHE A 62 3.97 26.84 1.01
C PHE A 62 3.45 25.92 -0.10
N GLY A 63 2.15 25.60 -0.10
CA GLY A 63 1.50 24.77 -1.11
C GLY A 63 1.21 23.34 -0.64
N LYS A 64 0.95 22.46 -1.62
CA LYS A 64 0.57 21.06 -1.38
C LYS A 64 1.74 20.29 -0.76
N SER A 65 1.53 19.69 0.40
CA SER A 65 2.52 18.80 1.00
C SER A 65 2.54 17.47 0.23
N LEU A 66 3.71 17.08 -0.25
CA LEU A 66 3.94 15.82 -0.98
C LEU A 66 5.05 15.05 -0.28
N TRP A 67 5.12 13.74 -0.52
CA TRP A 67 6.22 12.92 -0.06
C TRP A 67 7.35 12.93 -1.10
N ASP A 68 8.56 13.25 -0.64
CA ASP A 68 9.79 13.03 -1.39
C ASP A 68 10.37 11.67 -0.97
N ILE A 69 10.22 10.68 -1.84
CA ILE A 69 10.79 9.34 -1.67
C ILE A 69 11.96 9.07 -2.61
N ASP A 70 12.48 10.09 -3.28
CA ASP A 70 13.61 9.97 -4.21
C ASP A 70 14.89 9.40 -3.59
N PRO A 71 15.22 9.67 -2.30
CA PRO A 71 16.38 9.07 -1.64
C PRO A 71 16.27 7.56 -1.40
N TYR A 72 15.13 6.94 -1.72
CA TYR A 72 14.85 5.54 -1.47
C TYR A 72 14.73 4.73 -2.75
N SER A 73 15.02 3.43 -2.63
CA SER A 73 14.95 2.48 -3.75
C SER A 73 13.69 1.60 -3.70
N TYR A 74 13.10 1.43 -2.50
CA TYR A 74 11.99 0.52 -2.27
C TYR A 74 10.84 1.17 -1.52
N ILE A 75 9.62 0.72 -1.81
CA ILE A 75 8.51 0.77 -0.86
C ILE A 75 8.45 -0.57 -0.15
N ALA A 76 8.41 -0.54 1.16
CA ALA A 76 8.26 -1.71 1.99
C ALA A 76 6.94 -1.68 2.75
N LEU A 77 6.32 -2.86 2.90
CA LEU A 77 5.07 -3.05 3.61
C LEU A 77 5.21 -4.24 4.55
N ARG A 78 4.77 -4.08 5.80
CA ARG A 78 4.64 -5.17 6.76
C ARG A 78 3.17 -5.58 6.82
N VAL A 79 2.88 -6.77 6.32
CA VAL A 79 1.51 -7.22 6.03
C VAL A 79 1.28 -8.65 6.49
N LYS A 80 0.01 -8.98 6.74
CA LYS A 80 -0.50 -10.35 6.88
C LYS A 80 -1.68 -10.49 5.91
N SER A 81 -1.49 -11.35 4.91
CA SER A 81 -2.39 -11.49 3.76
C SER A 81 -3.14 -12.82 3.81
N ASP A 82 -4.38 -12.84 3.36
CA ASP A 82 -5.17 -14.05 3.10
C ASP A 82 -4.77 -14.83 1.83
N GLY A 83 -3.80 -14.31 1.06
CA GLY A 83 -3.33 -14.90 -0.19
C GLY A 83 -4.01 -14.39 -1.46
N ARG A 84 -4.93 -13.41 -1.35
CA ARG A 84 -5.51 -12.71 -2.50
C ARG A 84 -4.47 -11.90 -3.28
N LYS A 85 -4.82 -11.51 -4.51
CA LYS A 85 -3.94 -10.75 -5.41
C LYS A 85 -4.12 -9.24 -5.23
N TYR A 86 -3.58 -8.72 -4.14
CA TYR A 86 -3.56 -7.27 -3.89
C TYR A 86 -2.54 -6.54 -4.76
N PHE A 87 -2.78 -5.25 -4.97
CA PHE A 87 -1.87 -4.31 -5.62
C PHE A 87 -1.57 -3.14 -4.70
N VAL A 88 -0.31 -2.73 -4.67
CA VAL A 88 0.16 -1.49 -4.06
C VAL A 88 0.11 -0.41 -5.12
N ASN A 89 -0.50 0.73 -4.79
CA ASN A 89 -0.73 1.84 -5.69
C ASN A 89 -0.03 3.09 -5.16
N LEU A 90 0.71 3.78 -6.02
CA LEU A 90 1.31 5.08 -5.75
C LEU A 90 0.69 6.11 -6.70
N GLN A 91 0.12 7.16 -6.12
CA GLN A 91 -0.36 8.32 -6.88
C GLN A 91 0.64 9.46 -6.73
N THR A 92 1.03 10.08 -7.84
CA THR A 92 1.95 11.22 -7.86
C THR A 92 1.27 12.49 -8.35
N ASP A 93 1.95 13.62 -8.18
CA ASP A 93 1.56 14.89 -8.81
C ASP A 93 2.04 14.96 -10.27
N SER A 94 1.50 14.07 -11.10
CA SER A 94 1.74 14.03 -12.54
C SER A 94 0.77 14.95 -13.31
N ILE A 95 1.08 15.15 -14.60
CA ILE A 95 0.25 15.94 -15.54
C ILE A 95 -1.14 15.31 -15.68
N VAL A 96 -1.22 13.98 -15.67
CA VAL A 96 -2.47 13.22 -15.78
C VAL A 96 -2.86 12.74 -14.38
N PRO A 97 -3.83 13.40 -13.70
CA PRO A 97 -4.11 13.13 -12.28
C PRO A 97 -4.63 11.72 -11.99
N THR A 98 -5.14 11.04 -13.03
CA THR A 98 -5.66 9.68 -13.00
C THR A 98 -4.58 8.61 -13.15
N ASP A 99 -3.33 9.00 -13.40
CA ASP A 99 -2.21 8.06 -13.45
C ASP A 99 -1.95 7.46 -12.07
N LEU A 100 -1.83 6.13 -12.06
CA LEU A 100 -1.47 5.33 -10.90
C LEU A 100 -0.31 4.42 -11.27
N HIS A 101 0.71 4.41 -10.42
CA HIS A 101 1.79 3.46 -10.50
C HIS A 101 1.42 2.27 -9.63
N GLN A 102 1.31 1.08 -10.23
CA GLN A 102 0.80 -0.10 -9.56
C GLN A 102 1.84 -1.22 -9.58
N HIS A 103 1.94 -1.95 -8.47
CA HIS A 103 2.72 -3.18 -8.40
C HIS A 103 1.94 -4.24 -7.64
N ARG A 104 2.04 -5.50 -8.07
CA ARG A 104 1.37 -6.61 -7.38
C ARG A 104 2.05 -6.89 -6.03
N LEU A 105 1.28 -7.00 -4.97
CA LEU A 105 1.80 -7.37 -3.65
C LEU A 105 2.03 -8.89 -3.61
N PHE A 106 3.29 -9.32 -3.72
CA PHE A 106 3.66 -10.73 -3.61
C PHE A 106 3.92 -11.10 -2.15
N THR A 107 3.00 -11.86 -1.57
CA THR A 107 3.12 -12.44 -0.23
C THR A 107 3.48 -13.93 -0.35
N ARG A 108 4.36 -14.40 0.53
CA ARG A 108 4.86 -15.79 0.57
C ARG A 108 4.30 -16.57 1.76
N LYS A 109 3.74 -15.88 2.76
CA LYS A 109 3.24 -16.47 4.01
C LYS A 109 1.77 -16.10 4.25
N PRO A 110 0.81 -16.66 3.50
CA PRO A 110 -0.60 -16.45 3.79
C PRO A 110 -0.94 -16.75 5.27
N GLY A 111 -1.65 -15.84 5.91
CA GLY A 111 -2.01 -15.90 7.34
C GLY A 111 -0.89 -15.47 8.31
N GLY A 112 0.35 -15.29 7.85
CA GLY A 112 1.48 -14.84 8.66
C GLY A 112 1.89 -13.40 8.35
N TRP A 113 2.52 -12.74 9.32
CA TRP A 113 3.16 -11.45 9.10
C TRP A 113 4.46 -11.60 8.32
N GLU A 114 4.64 -10.78 7.28
CA GLU A 114 5.86 -10.70 6.50
C GLU A 114 6.13 -9.27 6.01
N THR A 115 7.41 -8.94 5.82
CA THR A 115 7.80 -7.71 5.14
C THR A 115 8.02 -7.98 3.66
N VAL A 116 7.34 -7.21 2.81
CA VAL A 116 7.53 -7.22 1.36
C VAL A 116 8.25 -5.95 0.93
N LEU A 117 9.31 -6.07 0.14
CA LEU A 117 9.99 -4.95 -0.52
C LEU A 117 9.61 -4.94 -2.00
N ILE A 118 9.25 -3.76 -2.49
CA ILE A 118 8.91 -3.52 -3.88
C ILE A 118 9.83 -2.43 -4.40
N SER A 119 10.61 -2.73 -5.45
CA SER A 119 11.45 -1.73 -6.10
C SER A 119 10.58 -0.63 -6.71
N LEU A 120 10.97 0.63 -6.54
CA LEU A 120 10.28 1.74 -7.19
C LEU A 120 10.30 1.62 -8.73
N ASN A 121 11.30 0.93 -9.29
CA ASN A 121 11.42 0.70 -10.73
C ASN A 121 10.47 -0.38 -11.26
N ASP A 122 9.90 -1.21 -10.38
CA ASP A 122 9.03 -2.33 -10.80
C ASP A 122 7.56 -1.90 -10.93
N PHE A 123 7.21 -0.72 -10.44
CA PHE A 123 5.85 -0.20 -10.57
C PHE A 123 5.52 0.16 -12.03
N VAL A 124 4.35 -0.28 -12.48
CA VAL A 124 3.86 -0.03 -13.83
C VAL A 124 2.84 1.10 -13.79
N ARG A 125 3.02 2.09 -14.67
CA ARG A 125 2.05 3.19 -14.82
C ARG A 125 0.80 2.73 -15.55
N THR A 126 -0.34 3.02 -14.95
CA THR A 126 -1.67 2.68 -15.44
C THR A 126 -2.59 3.88 -15.37
N ASN A 127 -3.63 3.85 -16.19
CA ASN A 127 -4.71 4.83 -16.18
C ASN A 127 -6.03 4.09 -16.39
N HIS A 128 -6.99 4.28 -15.47
CA HIS A 128 -8.24 3.51 -15.42
C HIS A 128 -8.02 1.99 -15.53
N GLY A 129 -6.94 1.46 -14.92
CA GLY A 129 -6.60 0.04 -14.93
C GLY A 129 -6.00 -0.48 -16.24
N THR A 130 -5.70 0.40 -17.19
CA THR A 130 -5.02 0.07 -18.46
C THR A 130 -3.57 0.55 -18.39
N VAL A 131 -2.63 -0.29 -18.85
CA VAL A 131 -1.21 0.10 -18.94
C VAL A 131 -1.06 1.23 -19.96
N VAL A 132 -0.36 2.30 -19.57
CA VAL A 132 -0.17 3.48 -20.43
C VAL A 132 1.24 3.52 -20.98
N GLU A 133 1.37 3.69 -22.30
CA GLU A 133 2.65 4.00 -22.93
C GLU A 133 2.76 5.49 -23.30
N PRO A 134 3.95 6.10 -23.23
CA PRO A 134 5.21 5.51 -22.78
C PRO A 134 5.19 5.25 -21.26
N GLN A 135 5.89 4.24 -20.77
CA GLN A 135 6.10 4.11 -19.32
C GLN A 135 7.00 5.25 -18.88
N SER A 136 6.52 6.08 -17.96
CA SER A 136 7.35 7.06 -17.26
C SER A 136 7.72 6.50 -15.90
N GLU A 137 8.89 6.86 -15.41
CA GLU A 137 9.25 6.60 -14.02
C GLU A 137 8.31 7.33 -13.06
N ILE A 138 8.19 6.78 -11.84
CA ILE A 138 7.49 7.44 -10.75
C ILE A 138 8.13 8.80 -10.50
N LEU A 139 7.33 9.85 -10.39
CA LEU A 139 7.79 11.15 -9.90
C LEU A 139 8.00 11.10 -8.37
N ARG A 140 9.13 10.51 -7.95
CA ARG A 140 9.45 10.15 -6.55
C ARG A 140 9.42 11.33 -5.58
N GLN A 141 9.74 12.52 -6.06
CA GLN A 141 9.72 13.78 -5.32
C GLN A 141 8.31 14.30 -5.01
N LYS A 142 7.28 13.75 -5.65
CA LYS A 142 5.91 14.30 -5.65
C LYS A 142 4.85 13.22 -5.40
N VAL A 143 5.11 12.30 -4.48
CA VAL A 143 4.13 11.26 -4.13
C VAL A 143 3.01 11.86 -3.28
N LYS A 144 1.76 11.67 -3.72
CA LYS A 144 0.54 12.18 -3.06
C LYS A 144 -0.01 11.20 -2.04
N SER A 145 -0.15 9.94 -2.44
CA SER A 145 -0.80 8.90 -1.63
C SER A 145 -0.28 7.51 -1.98
N VAL A 146 -0.39 6.62 -1.00
CA VAL A 146 -0.25 5.16 -1.15
C VAL A 146 -1.64 4.57 -1.00
N GLY A 147 -1.94 3.53 -1.76
CA GLY A 147 -3.15 2.75 -1.56
C GLY A 147 -2.96 1.27 -1.81
N ILE A 148 -3.95 0.50 -1.40
CA ILE A 148 -4.07 -0.91 -1.73
C ILE A 148 -5.36 -1.12 -2.51
N SER A 149 -5.30 -1.95 -3.55
CA SER A 149 -6.49 -2.39 -4.28
C SER A 149 -6.51 -3.90 -4.47
N LEU A 150 -7.71 -4.45 -4.46
CA LEU A 150 -8.02 -5.81 -4.89
C LEU A 150 -8.86 -5.72 -6.16
N VAL A 151 -8.32 -6.23 -7.27
CA VAL A 151 -8.93 -6.20 -8.61
C VAL A 151 -8.87 -7.58 -9.28
N ASP A 152 -8.80 -8.64 -8.47
CA ASP A 152 -8.66 -10.02 -8.94
C ASP A 152 -9.95 -10.59 -9.56
N ARG A 153 -11.09 -9.93 -9.32
CA ARG A 153 -12.44 -10.36 -9.73
C ARG A 153 -12.76 -11.79 -9.33
N VAL A 154 -12.25 -12.23 -8.20
CA VAL A 154 -12.61 -13.51 -7.61
C VAL A 154 -13.68 -13.23 -6.55
N PRO A 155 -14.92 -13.71 -6.70
CA PRO A 155 -15.95 -13.50 -5.69
C PRO A 155 -15.54 -14.06 -4.31
N GLY A 156 -16.06 -13.46 -3.25
CA GLY A 156 -15.88 -13.95 -1.89
C GLY A 156 -15.03 -13.04 -0.98
N PRO A 157 -14.77 -13.49 0.25
CA PRO A 157 -14.17 -12.66 1.29
C PRO A 157 -12.70 -12.36 1.00
N PHE A 158 -12.25 -11.20 1.45
CA PHE A 158 -10.85 -10.85 1.48
C PHE A 158 -10.46 -10.21 2.82
N ASP A 159 -9.22 -10.41 3.24
CA ASP A 159 -8.66 -9.90 4.50
C ASP A 159 -7.16 -9.64 4.40
N LEU A 160 -6.77 -8.37 4.52
CA LEU A 160 -5.37 -7.92 4.52
C LEU A 160 -5.11 -7.02 5.73
N CYS A 161 -4.23 -7.46 6.61
CA CYS A 161 -3.71 -6.66 7.70
C CYS A 161 -2.43 -5.94 7.26
N ILE A 162 -2.32 -4.66 7.61
CA ILE A 162 -1.23 -3.76 7.21
C ILE A 162 -0.74 -3.04 8.46
N GLU A 163 0.43 -3.41 8.95
CA GLU A 163 1.04 -2.76 10.12
C GLU A 163 1.59 -1.39 9.72
N ARG A 164 2.35 -1.33 8.63
CA ARG A 164 3.00 -0.10 8.16
C ARG A 164 3.44 -0.18 6.71
N VAL A 165 3.55 1.00 6.10
CA VAL A 165 4.12 1.23 4.76
C VAL A 165 5.16 2.34 4.84
N TRP A 166 6.34 2.13 4.29
CA TRP A 166 7.42 3.12 4.32
C TRP A 166 8.37 3.01 3.13
N ALA A 167 9.10 4.08 2.85
CA ALA A 167 10.18 4.08 1.87
C ALA A 167 11.52 3.68 2.53
N THR A 168 12.34 2.85 1.85
CA THR A 168 13.63 2.35 2.39
C THR A 168 14.63 1.96 1.30
N ASN A 169 15.87 1.71 1.69
CA ASN A 169 16.96 1.22 0.83
C ASN A 169 17.33 -0.25 1.08
N GLY A 170 16.66 -0.96 1.99
CA GLY A 170 16.87 -2.39 2.22
C GLY A 170 16.19 -2.92 3.50
N LEU A 171 16.35 -4.22 3.76
CA LEU A 171 15.83 -4.90 4.96
C LEU A 171 16.74 -4.80 6.19
N GLU A 172 17.99 -4.35 6.01
CA GLU A 172 18.99 -4.31 7.10
C GLU A 172 18.53 -3.47 8.29
N GLU A 173 17.74 -2.42 8.03
CA GLU A 173 17.15 -1.56 9.06
C GLU A 173 15.89 -2.15 9.74
N GLU A 174 15.42 -3.32 9.31
CA GLU A 174 14.31 -4.06 9.93
C GLU A 174 14.79 -5.18 10.82
N ASN A 175 15.75 -5.97 10.34
CA ASN A 175 16.35 -7.05 11.13
C ASN A 175 16.94 -6.53 12.43
N ALA A 176 17.49 -5.30 12.43
CA ALA A 176 17.96 -4.62 13.64
C ALA A 176 16.84 -4.32 14.65
N LYS A 177 15.61 -4.01 14.20
CA LYS A 177 14.47 -3.70 15.08
C LYS A 177 13.75 -4.95 15.58
N ASP A 178 13.60 -5.97 14.72
CA ASP A 178 13.11 -7.29 15.14
C ASP A 178 14.08 -7.94 16.14
N SER A 179 15.39 -7.72 15.97
CA SER A 179 16.39 -8.12 16.96
C SER A 179 16.36 -7.26 18.22
N ASP A 180 16.16 -5.94 18.14
CA ASP A 180 16.09 -5.08 19.32
C ASP A 180 14.85 -5.33 20.18
N PHE A 181 13.70 -5.68 19.57
CA PHE A 181 12.53 -6.19 20.30
C PHE A 181 12.79 -7.54 20.98
N ALA A 182 13.65 -8.39 20.40
CA ALA A 182 14.09 -9.64 21.01
C ALA A 182 15.23 -9.45 22.02
N LEU A 183 15.96 -8.33 21.97
CA LEU A 183 17.17 -8.04 22.75
C LEU A 183 17.01 -6.93 23.79
N SER A 184 15.81 -6.36 23.96
CA SER A 184 15.50 -5.32 24.98
C SER A 184 15.60 -5.80 26.44
N GLY A 185 16.33 -6.89 26.70
CA GLY A 185 16.77 -7.35 28.01
C GLY A 185 18.26 -7.09 28.33
N ARG A 186 19.08 -6.50 27.44
CA ARG A 186 20.48 -6.14 27.78
C ARG A 186 20.98 -4.88 27.08
N GLU A 187 21.35 -3.87 27.87
CA GLU A 187 21.97 -2.61 27.42
C GLU A 187 23.39 -2.83 26.88
N GLY A 188 23.74 -2.09 25.83
CA GLY A 188 25.12 -1.96 25.33
C GLY A 188 25.20 -1.01 24.14
N GLY A 189 25.81 0.16 24.34
CA GLY A 189 25.81 1.29 23.40
C GLY A 189 26.50 1.02 22.06
N ARG A 190 26.10 1.79 21.03
CA ARG A 190 26.78 1.85 19.73
C ARG A 190 26.92 3.29 19.22
N GLN A 191 28.04 3.47 18.54
CA GLN A 191 28.61 4.70 18.00
C GLN A 191 27.86 5.18 16.74
N ALA A 192 27.81 6.49 16.54
CA ALA A 192 27.00 7.14 15.50
C ALA A 192 27.57 6.96 14.08
N ASP A 193 26.79 6.29 13.24
CA ASP A 193 26.95 6.17 11.78
C ASP A 193 26.49 7.50 11.10
N PRO A 194 26.99 7.88 9.92
CA PRO A 194 26.58 9.11 9.24
C PRO A 194 25.07 9.06 8.98
N LYS A 195 24.36 10.16 9.27
CA LYS A 195 22.88 10.24 9.27
C LYS A 195 22.28 9.68 7.97
N LYS A 196 21.88 8.41 8.01
CA LYS A 196 21.02 7.78 7.01
C LYS A 196 19.67 8.52 7.01
N PRO A 197 19.05 8.75 5.85
CA PRO A 197 17.76 9.41 5.79
C PRO A 197 16.73 8.62 6.62
N GLU A 198 15.99 9.31 7.49
CA GLU A 198 15.00 8.70 8.37
C GLU A 198 13.80 8.16 7.57
N LYS A 199 13.38 6.92 7.86
CA LYS A 199 12.24 6.25 7.23
C LYS A 199 11.04 7.19 7.11
N ILE A 200 10.51 7.32 5.90
CA ILE A 200 9.26 8.05 5.67
C ILE A 200 8.11 7.06 5.82
N LEU A 201 7.36 7.20 6.92
CA LEU A 201 6.06 6.55 7.08
C LEU A 201 5.05 7.29 6.20
N ILE A 202 4.46 6.56 5.25
CA ILE A 202 3.55 7.13 4.25
C ILE A 202 2.09 6.93 4.64
#